data_AF-A0A7Z2KQT3-F1
#
_entry.id   AF-A0A7Z2KQT3-F1
#
_cell.length_a   1.000
_cell.length_b   1.000
_cell.length_c   1.000
_cell.angle_alpha   90.00
_cell.angle_beta   90.00
_cell.angle_gamma   90.00
#
_symmetry.space_group_name_H-M   'P 1'
#
loop_
_entity.id
_entity.type
_entity.pdbx_description
1 polymer ?
#
loop_
_entity_poly.entity_id
_entity_poly.type
_entity_poly.pdbx_seq_one_letter_code
_entity_poly.pdbx_strand_id
1 'polypeptide(L)'
;MEKNTPHYDLAVIKADVRRLGWRAFAHTARKTGTALKLTLEEMQEIVLKLQRSMLYKSMTTFDDHRMWQDVYHIQSHGLEIYIKVSYHYDRRPPVISFKENHS
;
A
#
# COMPACT_ATOMS: atom_id res chain seq x y z
N MET A 1 -11.34 14.96 0.24
CA MET A 1 -11.29 15.07 1.72
C MET A 1 -10.12 14.26 2.26
N GLU A 2 -9.60 14.61 3.44
CA GLU A 2 -8.48 13.91 4.10
C GLU A 2 -8.80 13.67 5.59
N LYS A 3 -8.34 12.55 6.16
CA LYS A 3 -8.48 12.18 7.58
C LYS A 3 -7.26 11.39 8.08
N ASN A 4 -7.07 11.41 9.40
CA ASN A 4 -5.96 10.70 10.08
C ASN A 4 -6.38 9.34 10.67
N THR A 5 -7.43 8.74 10.11
CA THR A 5 -7.86 7.39 10.47
C THR A 5 -7.95 6.54 9.21
N PRO A 6 -7.49 5.29 9.23
CA PRO A 6 -7.56 4.45 8.04
C PRO A 6 -9.02 4.24 7.64
N HIS A 7 -9.28 4.21 6.34
CA HIS A 7 -10.58 3.86 5.79
C HIS A 7 -10.78 2.35 5.77
N TYR A 8 -9.72 1.59 5.47
CA TYR A 8 -9.79 0.13 5.37
C TYR A 8 -9.23 -0.53 6.63
N ASP A 9 -9.78 -1.69 6.97
CA ASP A 9 -9.26 -2.50 8.07
C ASP A 9 -7.92 -3.12 7.67
N LEU A 10 -6.88 -2.78 8.43
CA LEU A 10 -5.52 -3.26 8.20
C LEU A 10 -5.41 -4.78 8.34
N ALA A 11 -6.22 -5.42 9.19
CA ALA A 11 -6.24 -6.87 9.30
C ALA A 11 -6.74 -7.53 8.01
N VAL A 12 -7.78 -6.95 7.39
CA VAL A 12 -8.32 -7.41 6.10
C VAL A 12 -7.30 -7.23 4.98
N ILE A 13 -6.63 -6.07 4.93
CA ILE A 13 -5.56 -5.79 3.96
C ILE A 13 -4.47 -6.87 4.04
N LYS A 14 -3.99 -7.17 5.25
CA LYS A 14 -2.95 -8.18 5.48
C LYS A 14 -3.39 -9.59 5.07
N ALA A 15 -4.64 -9.96 5.39
CA ALA A 15 -5.20 -11.24 5.01
C ALA A 15 -5.29 -11.39 3.47
N ASP A 16 -5.76 -10.35 2.78
CA ASP A 16 -5.85 -10.34 1.32
C ASP A 16 -4.46 -10.42 0.66
N VAL A 17 -3.48 -9.67 1.16
CA VAL A 17 -2.11 -9.70 0.63
C VAL A 17 -1.48 -11.08 0.79
N ARG A 18 -1.66 -11.72 1.94
CA ARG A 18 -1.17 -13.09 2.17
C ARG A 18 -1.86 -14.08 1.23
N ARG A 19 -3.17 -13.97 1.03
CA ARG A 19 -3.96 -14.90 0.22
C ARG A 19 -3.74 -14.76 -1.29
N LEU A 20 -3.59 -13.53 -1.79
CA LEU A 20 -3.58 -13.23 -3.22
C LEU A 20 -2.17 -13.19 -3.84
N GLY A 21 -1.11 -13.10 -3.03
CA GLY A 21 0.27 -13.05 -3.53
C GLY A 21 0.47 -11.90 -4.53
N TRP A 22 1.08 -12.15 -5.68
CA TRP A 22 1.24 -11.15 -6.75
C TRP A 22 -0.06 -10.46 -7.13
N ARG A 23 -1.19 -11.19 -7.11
CA ARG A 23 -2.51 -10.64 -7.42
C ARG A 23 -2.97 -9.60 -6.41
N ALA A 24 -2.31 -9.46 -5.26
CA ALA A 24 -2.56 -8.43 -4.26
C ALA A 24 -1.90 -7.07 -4.59
N PHE A 25 -1.12 -6.98 -5.66
CA PHE A 25 -0.40 -5.76 -6.03
C PHE A 25 -0.82 -5.31 -7.42
N ALA A 26 -1.10 -4.02 -7.58
CA ALA A 26 -1.29 -3.41 -8.89
C ALA A 26 -0.06 -3.60 -9.78
N HIS A 27 -0.24 -3.63 -11.11
CA HIS A 27 0.86 -3.85 -12.05
C HIS A 27 2.04 -2.87 -11.88
N THR A 28 1.74 -1.59 -11.62
CA THR A 28 2.76 -0.58 -11.33
C THR A 28 3.50 -0.86 -10.03
N ALA A 29 2.80 -1.28 -8.97
CA ALA A 29 3.41 -1.67 -7.69
C ALA A 29 4.37 -2.85 -7.85
N ARG A 30 4.03 -3.83 -8.72
CA ARG A 30 4.93 -4.94 -9.05
C ARG A 30 6.20 -4.45 -9.74
N LYS A 31 6.04 -3.60 -10.77
CA LYS A 31 7.18 -3.00 -11.49
C LYS A 31 8.08 -2.21 -10.54
N THR A 32 7.53 -1.40 -9.65
CA THR A 32 8.33 -0.64 -8.69
C THR A 32 9.01 -1.55 -7.67
N GLY A 33 8.33 -2.56 -7.14
CA GLY A 33 8.95 -3.56 -6.26
C GLY A 33 10.13 -4.26 -6.94
N THR A 34 9.96 -4.70 -8.19
CA THR A 34 11.05 -5.28 -8.99
C THR A 34 12.19 -4.30 -9.24
N ALA A 35 11.91 -3.03 -9.55
CA ALA A 35 12.93 -2.01 -9.75
C ALA A 35 13.79 -1.78 -8.49
N LEU A 36 13.19 -1.96 -7.31
CA LEU A 36 13.85 -1.89 -6.01
C LEU A 36 14.44 -3.23 -5.56
N LYS A 37 14.48 -4.22 -6.44
CA LYS A 37 15.03 -5.56 -6.20
C LYS A 37 14.33 -6.30 -5.05
N LEU A 38 13.06 -5.99 -4.80
CA LEU A 38 12.24 -6.71 -3.83
C LEU A 38 11.56 -7.92 -4.50
N THR A 39 11.65 -9.05 -3.81
CA THR A 39 10.90 -10.29 -4.09
C THR A 39 9.43 -10.14 -3.72
N LEU A 40 8.57 -11.06 -4.16
CA LEU A 40 7.17 -11.08 -3.75
C LEU A 40 7.06 -11.23 -2.23
N GLU A 41 7.86 -12.12 -1.65
CA GLU A 41 7.88 -12.42 -0.23
C GLU A 41 8.23 -11.17 0.58
N GLU A 42 9.24 -10.41 0.18
CA GLU A 42 9.61 -9.15 0.83
C GLU A 42 8.51 -8.09 0.66
N MET A 43 7.90 -7.99 -0.52
CA MET A 43 6.76 -7.08 -0.75
C MET A 43 5.57 -7.43 0.17
N GLN A 44 5.27 -8.72 0.36
CA GLN A 44 4.23 -9.17 1.27
C GLN A 44 4.63 -8.88 2.73
N GLU A 45 5.87 -9.17 3.12
CA GLU A 45 6.38 -8.92 4.46
C GLU A 45 6.27 -7.44 4.85
N ILE A 46 6.62 -6.53 3.93
CA ILE A 46 6.50 -5.09 4.12
C ILE A 46 5.05 -4.70 4.46
N VAL A 47 4.06 -5.20 3.71
CA VAL A 47 2.64 -4.92 4.01
C VAL A 47 2.20 -5.58 5.31
N LEU A 48 2.66 -6.79 5.60
CA LEU A 48 2.35 -7.51 6.84
C LEU A 48 2.92 -6.82 8.09
N LYS A 49 4.00 -6.04 7.95
CA LYS A 49 4.60 -5.21 9.01
C LYS A 49 3.86 -3.91 9.30
N LEU A 50 2.95 -3.46 8.42
CA LEU A 50 2.22 -2.22 8.63
C LEU A 50 1.49 -2.19 9.98
N GLN A 51 1.50 -1.03 10.62
CA GLN A 51 0.75 -0.75 11.84
C GLN A 51 -0.18 0.44 11.61
N ARG A 52 -1.24 0.56 12.41
CA ARG A 52 -2.17 1.71 12.31
C ARG A 52 -1.46 3.05 12.52
N SER A 53 -0.45 3.08 13.39
CA SER A 53 0.41 4.25 13.65
C SER A 53 1.24 4.68 12.45
N MET A 54 1.45 3.79 11.47
CA MET A 54 2.18 4.07 10.23
C MET A 54 1.29 4.73 9.17
N LEU A 55 0.01 4.98 9.46
CA LEU A 55 -0.84 5.74 8.55
C LEU A 55 -0.27 7.15 8.42
N TYR A 56 0.12 7.52 7.21
CA TYR A 56 0.49 8.88 6.85
C TYR A 56 -0.77 9.74 6.70
N LYS A 57 -1.73 9.27 5.90
CA LYS A 57 -3.05 9.90 5.73
C LYS A 57 -4.04 8.97 5.05
N SER A 58 -5.33 9.26 5.18
CA SER A 58 -6.38 8.65 4.39
C SER A 58 -7.12 9.74 3.61
N MET A 59 -7.19 9.64 2.30
CA MET A 59 -7.77 10.69 1.45
C MET A 59 -8.64 10.11 0.33
N THR A 60 -9.61 10.89 -0.12
CA THR A 60 -10.39 10.54 -1.32
C THR A 60 -9.64 10.96 -2.58
N THR A 61 -9.91 10.31 -3.71
CA THR A 61 -9.45 10.86 -5.01
C THR A 61 -10.19 12.14 -5.40
N PHE A 62 -9.57 12.93 -6.28
CA PHE A 62 -10.20 14.10 -6.88
C PHE A 62 -11.35 13.69 -7.79
N ASP A 63 -11.16 12.65 -8.60
CA ASP A 63 -12.13 12.21 -9.61
C ASP A 63 -13.34 11.46 -9.02
N ASP A 64 -13.18 10.81 -7.86
CA ASP A 64 -14.27 10.14 -7.14
C ASP A 64 -14.09 10.29 -5.63
N HIS A 65 -15.00 11.04 -5.01
CA HIS A 65 -15.03 11.26 -3.56
C HIS A 65 -15.49 10.04 -2.75
N ARG A 66 -15.99 8.99 -3.41
CA ARG A 66 -16.34 7.71 -2.78
C ARG A 66 -15.13 6.79 -2.64
N MET A 67 -14.09 6.99 -3.46
CA MET A 67 -12.90 6.16 -3.45
C MET A 67 -11.87 6.70 -2.47
N TRP A 68 -11.59 5.92 -1.43
CA TRP A 68 -10.59 6.24 -0.40
C TRP A 68 -9.25 5.56 -0.69
N GLN A 69 -8.19 6.27 -0.32
CA GLN A 69 -6.80 5.86 -0.40
C GLN A 69 -6.17 6.02 0.99
N ASP A 70 -5.85 4.91 1.63
CA ASP A 70 -5.03 4.91 2.84
C ASP A 70 -3.56 4.88 2.43
N VAL A 71 -2.80 5.88 2.84
CA VAL A 71 -1.36 5.97 2.58
C VAL A 71 -0.65 5.66 3.88
N TYR A 72 0.15 4.60 3.88
CA TYR A 72 1.04 4.24 4.98
C TYR A 72 2.48 4.58 4.63
N HIS A 73 3.29 4.82 5.66
CA HIS A 73 4.71 5.10 5.53
C HIS A 73 5.51 4.14 6.41
N ILE A 74 6.47 3.42 5.81
CA ILE A 74 7.31 2.44 6.52
C ILE A 74 8.75 2.49 6.01
N GLN A 75 9.69 2.35 6.94
CA GLN A 75 11.10 2.12 6.66
C GLN A 75 11.37 0.60 6.67
N SER A 76 11.84 0.05 5.56
CA SER A 76 12.10 -1.40 5.44
C SER A 76 13.15 -1.69 4.38
N HIS A 77 14.01 -2.69 4.59
CA HIS A 77 15.07 -3.06 3.65
C HIS A 77 16.00 -1.89 3.26
N GLY A 78 16.20 -0.92 4.17
CA GLY A 78 16.97 0.29 3.89
C GLY A 78 16.26 1.30 2.97
N LEU A 79 14.96 1.12 2.72
CA LEU A 79 14.14 1.95 1.84
C LEU A 79 13.07 2.70 2.62
N GLU A 80 12.78 3.92 2.17
CA GLU A 80 11.61 4.70 2.56
C GLU A 80 10.43 4.37 1.63
N ILE A 81 9.36 3.79 2.18
CA ILE A 81 8.29 3.17 1.38
C ILE A 81 6.94 3.79 1.72
N TYR A 82 6.25 4.30 0.70
CA TYR A 82 4.84 4.69 0.79
C TYR A 82 3.94 3.59 0.22
N ILE A 83 2.99 3.13 1.02
CA ILE A 83 2.06 2.07 0.61
C ILE A 83 0.67 2.69 0.51
N LYS A 84 0.16 2.79 -0.71
CA LYS A 84 -1.19 3.29 -0.95
C LYS A 84 -2.16 2.12 -1.10
N VAL A 85 -3.13 2.06 -0.20
CA VAL A 85 -4.17 1.05 -0.19
C VAL A 85 -5.48 1.67 -0.62
N SER A 86 -6.06 1.12 -1.67
CA SER A 86 -7.40 1.46 -2.14
C SER A 86 -8.05 0.20 -2.66
N TYR A 87 -9.31 0.01 -2.31
CA TYR A 87 -10.13 -1.03 -2.92
C TYR A 87 -11.02 -0.36 -3.96
N HIS A 88 -10.97 -0.84 -5.20
CA HIS A 88 -12.02 -0.52 -6.16
C HIS A 88 -13.31 -1.27 -5.78
N TYR A 89 -14.44 -0.88 -6.37
CA TYR A 89 -15.72 -1.59 -6.22
C TYR A 89 -15.61 -3.10 -6.52
N ASP A 90 -14.64 -3.53 -7.34
CA ASP A 90 -14.37 -4.93 -7.69
C ASP A 90 -13.24 -5.57 -6.85
N ARG A 91 -12.90 -5.00 -5.69
CA ARG A 91 -11.85 -5.48 -4.76
C ARG A 91 -10.46 -5.59 -5.40
N ARG A 92 -10.16 -4.75 -6.39
CA ARG A 92 -8.80 -4.67 -6.93
C ARG A 92 -7.80 -4.26 -5.84
N PRO A 93 -6.55 -4.70 -6.02
CA PRO A 93 -5.58 -4.73 -4.96
C PRO A 93 -4.86 -3.40 -4.76
N PRO A 94 -4.22 -3.20 -3.59
CA PRO A 94 -3.50 -1.98 -3.25
C PRO A 94 -2.38 -1.61 -4.24
N VAL A 95 -2.09 -0.31 -4.29
CA VAL A 95 -1.07 0.33 -5.12
C VAL A 95 0.13 0.70 -4.23
N ILE A 96 1.16 -0.12 -4.21
CA ILE A 96 2.43 0.25 -3.53
C ILE A 96 3.19 1.24 -4.40
N SER A 97 3.73 2.30 -3.80
CA SER A 97 4.51 3.32 -4.51
C SER A 97 5.69 3.75 -3.66
N PHE A 98 6.87 3.35 -4.08
CA PHE A 98 8.11 3.71 -3.42
C PHE A 98 8.57 5.08 -3.94
N LYS A 99 9.01 5.96 -3.04
CA LYS A 99 9.62 7.22 -3.42
C LYS A 99 11.05 7.18 -2.93
N GLU A 100 12.02 7.23 -3.84
CA GLU A 100 13.40 7.47 -3.45
C GLU A 100 13.54 8.92 -2.99
N ASN A 101 14.12 9.11 -1.81
CA ASN A 101 14.66 10.40 -1.41
C ASN A 101 15.99 10.54 -2.15
N HIS A 102 16.00 11.23 -3.29
CA HIS A 102 17.24 11.75 -3.85
C HIS A 102 17.77 12.78 -2.85
N SER A 103 18.76 12.37 -2.04
CA SER A 103 19.67 13.30 -1.37
C SER A 103 20.70 13.79 -2.38
#